data_AF-A0A096B4S7-F1
#
_entry.id   AF-A0A096B4S7-F1
#
_cell.length_a   1.000
_cell.length_b   1.000
_cell.length_c   1.000
_cell.angle_alpha   90.00
_cell.angle_beta   90.00
_cell.angle_gamma   90.00
#
_symmetry.space_group_name_H-M   'P 1'
#
loop_
_entity.id
_entity.type
_entity.pdbx_description
1 polymer ?
#
loop_
_entity_poly.entity_id
_entity_poly.type
_entity_poly.pdbx_seq_one_letter_code
_entity_poly.pdbx_strand_id
1 'polypeptide(L)' 'MEWKILLYARRKEPLDIPDDLSKYPMNDFELDYWRIVNSAPFRRLQDKTQVFPLDKSDFVRTRLTHSMETSALAK' A
#
# COMPACT_ATOMS: atom_id res chain seq x y z
N MET A 1 -9.79 22.46 12.49
CA MET A 1 -9.83 21.43 11.42
C MET A 1 -10.96 20.46 11.72
N GLU A 2 -11.81 20.17 10.74
CA GLU A 2 -12.92 19.22 10.91
C GLU A 2 -12.54 17.83 10.38
N TRP A 3 -11.94 17.01 11.25
CA TRP A 3 -11.42 15.69 10.89
C TRP A 3 -12.46 14.73 10.32
N LYS A 4 -13.74 14.89 10.66
CA LYS A 4 -14.84 14.07 10.12
C LYS A 4 -15.04 14.28 8.61
N ILE A 5 -14.69 15.45 8.10
CA ILE A 5 -14.75 15.76 6.67
C ILE A 5 -13.47 15.28 5.99
N LEU A 6 -12.32 15.39 6.67
CA LEU A 6 -11.01 15.02 6.13
C LEU A 6 -10.80 13.50 6.06
N LEU A 7 -11.32 12.74 7.04
CA LEU A 7 -11.25 11.27 7.11
C LEU A 7 -12.48 10.65 6.43
N TYR A 8 -12.59 10.90 5.12
CA TYR A 8 -13.71 10.45 4.31
C TYR A 8 -13.50 9.05 3.74
N ALA A 9 -14.31 8.08 4.16
CA ALA A 9 -14.17 6.67 3.76
C ALA A 9 -14.97 6.28 2.50
N ARG A 10 -15.91 7.12 2.06
CA ARG A 10 -16.79 6.80 0.92
C ARG A 10 -16.04 6.92 -0.40
N ARG A 11 -16.25 5.96 -1.29
CA ARG A 11 -15.58 5.87 -2.58
C ARG A 11 -16.53 6.24 -3.72
N LYS A 12 -15.95 6.69 -4.84
CA LYS A 12 -16.72 6.97 -6.07
C LYS A 12 -17.30 5.70 -6.67
N GLU A 13 -16.54 4.61 -6.63
CA GLU A 13 -16.92 3.31 -7.16
C GLU A 13 -16.90 2.26 -6.04
N PRO A 14 -17.87 1.33 -6.02
CA PRO A 14 -17.86 0.21 -5.10
C PRO A 14 -16.66 -0.68 -5.39
N LEU A 15 -16.19 -1.38 -4.36
CA LEU A 15 -15.03 -2.23 -4.47
C LEU A 15 -15.45 -3.62 -4.90
N ASP A 16 -14.72 -4.16 -5.86
CA ASP A 16 -14.73 -5.57 -6.17
C ASP A 16 -13.85 -6.30 -5.14
N ILE A 17 -14.46 -6.66 -4.00
CA ILE A 17 -13.79 -7.36 -2.91
C ILE A 17 -14.02 -8.86 -3.14
N PRO A 18 -12.94 -9.67 -3.24
CA PRO A 18 -13.10 -11.11 -3.31
C PRO A 18 -13.92 -11.64 -2.13
N ASP A 19 -14.82 -12.59 -2.37
CA ASP A 19 -15.75 -13.13 -1.36
C ASP A 19 -15.03 -13.61 -0.09
N ASP A 20 -13.81 -14.14 -0.21
CA ASP A 20 -13.00 -14.61 0.93
C ASP A 20 -12.61 -13.47 1.89
N LEU A 21 -12.33 -12.27 1.35
CA LEU A 21 -11.98 -11.09 2.15
C LEU A 21 -13.18 -10.47 2.84
N SER A 22 -14.39 -10.62 2.29
CA SER A 22 -15.63 -10.16 2.93
C SER A 22 -15.88 -10.81 4.29
N LYS A 23 -15.26 -11.98 4.54
CA LYS A 23 -15.36 -12.74 5.78
C LYS A 23 -14.54 -12.15 6.93
N TYR A 24 -13.52 -11.34 6.62
CA TYR A 24 -12.65 -10.72 7.61
C TYR A 24 -13.15 -9.30 7.93
N PRO A 25 -13.34 -8.94 9.21
CA PRO A 25 -13.72 -7.58 9.58
C PRO A 25 -12.53 -6.63 9.40
N MET A 26 -12.41 -6.04 8.21
CA MET A 26 -11.49 -4.94 7.91
C MET A 26 -12.25 -3.63 7.80
N ASN A 27 -11.67 -2.55 8.33
CA ASN A 27 -12.20 -1.21 8.09
C ASN A 27 -11.85 -0.72 6.68
N ASP A 28 -12.51 0.35 6.22
CA ASP A 28 -12.31 0.88 4.87
C ASP A 28 -10.85 1.27 4.57
N PHE A 29 -10.10 1.74 5.57
CA PHE A 29 -8.69 2.13 5.41
C PHE A 29 -7.75 0.92 5.33
N GLU A 30 -8.00 -0.13 6.10
CA GLU A 30 -7.27 -1.40 6.04
C GLU A 30 -7.48 -2.08 4.69
N LEU A 31 -8.69 -2.00 4.14
CA LEU A 31 -9.00 -2.50 2.81
C LEU A 31 -8.26 -1.70 1.73
N ASP A 32 -8.14 -0.38 1.87
CA ASP A 32 -7.31 0.43 0.97
C ASP A 32 -5.83 0.06 1.04
N TYR A 33 -5.30 -0.16 2.24
CA TYR A 33 -3.95 -0.63 2.43
C TYR A 33 -3.72 -1.98 1.72
N TRP A 34 -4.62 -2.95 1.94
CA TRP A 34 -4.56 -4.25 1.27
C TRP A 34 -4.57 -4.12 -0.25
N ARG A 35 -5.42 -3.26 -0.82
CA ARG A 35 -5.49 -3.01 -2.26
C ARG A 35 -4.19 -2.41 -2.81
N ILE A 36 -3.62 -1.42 -2.12
CA ILE A 36 -2.38 -0.76 -2.54
C ILE A 36 -1.25 -1.78 -2.57
N VAL A 37 -1.07 -2.55 -1.49
CA VAL A 37 0.00 -3.56 -1.37
C VAL A 37 -0.15 -4.65 -2.44
N ASN A 38 -1.38 -5.08 -2.75
CA ASN A 38 -1.65 -6.12 -3.76
C ASN A 38 -1.73 -5.58 -5.19
N SER A 39 -1.48 -4.29 -5.42
CA SER A 39 -1.57 -3.69 -6.76
C SER A 39 -0.31 -3.97 -7.62
N ALA A 40 -0.50 -4.12 -8.93
CA ALA A 40 0.62 -4.24 -9.86
C ALA A 40 1.58 -3.02 -9.84
N PRO A 41 1.11 -1.76 -9.74
CA PRO A 41 1.98 -0.60 -9.58
C PRO A 41 2.89 -0.66 -8.35
N PHE A 42 2.40 -1.19 -7.22
CA PHE A 42 3.19 -1.33 -6.01
C PHE A 42 4.27 -2.39 -6.15
N ARG A 43 3.97 -3.56 -6.73
CA ARG A 43 4.98 -4.59 -7.04
C ARG A 43 6.08 -4.07 -7.97
N ARG A 44 5.75 -3.24 -8.96
CA ARG A 44 6.73 -2.59 -9.86
C ARG A 44 7.70 -1.65 -9.14
N LEU A 45 7.49 -1.31 -7.87
CA LEU A 45 8.48 -0.55 -7.09
C LEU A 45 9.72 -1.38 -6.74
N GLN A 46 9.66 -2.71 -6.82
CA GLN A 46 10.81 -3.60 -6.64
C GLN A 46 11.87 -3.33 -7.71
N ASP A 47 11.46 -3.20 -8.97
CA ASP A 47 12.36 -2.93 -10.10
C ASP A 47 12.62 -1.43 -10.30
N LYS A 48 12.49 -0.62 -9.24
CA LYS A 48 12.83 0.81 -9.27
C LYS A 48 13.93 1.11 -8.27
N THR A 49 15.00 1.71 -8.78
CA THR A 49 16.09 2.23 -7.98
C THR A 49 15.59 3.33 -7.04
N GLN A 50 16.15 3.35 -5.83
CA GLN A 50 15.98 4.46 -4.90
C GLN A 50 17.09 5.49 -5.12
N VAL A 51 18.31 5.14 -4.70
CA VAL A 51 19.54 5.97 -4.83
C VAL A 51 20.61 5.22 -5.61
N PHE A 52 20.90 3.99 -5.19
CA PHE A 52 21.87 3.14 -5.87
C PHE A 52 21.23 2.37 -7.04
N PRO A 53 22.01 2.02 -8.08
CA PRO A 53 21.55 1.12 -9.15
C PRO A 53 21.02 -0.19 -8.59
N LEU A 54 20.16 -0.86 -9.36
CA LEU A 54 19.75 -2.22 -9.03
C LEU A 54 20.98 -3.12 -9.11
N ASP A 55 21.33 -3.70 -7.99
CA ASP A 55 22.36 -4.72 -7.88
C ASP A 55 21.70 -6.09 -7.75
N LYS A 56 22.43 -7.16 -8.04
CA LYS A 56 22.00 -8.53 -7.71
C LYS A 56 22.00 -8.79 -6.21
N SER A 57 22.60 -7.90 -5.44
CA SER A 57 22.55 -7.91 -3.98
C SER A 57 21.22 -7.37 -3.47
N ASP A 58 20.48 -8.20 -2.75
CA ASP A 58 19.19 -7.85 -2.13
C ASP A 58 19.33 -6.86 -0.95
N PHE A 59 20.56 -6.50 -0.57
CA PHE A 59 20.83 -5.57 0.52
C PHE A 59 20.56 -4.10 0.13
N VAL A 60 20.63 -3.77 -1.17
CA VAL A 60 20.37 -2.41 -1.64
C VAL A 60 18.86 -2.15 -1.66
N ARG A 61 18.45 -1.05 -1.02
CA ARG A 61 17.04 -0.66 -0.99
C ARG A 61 16.54 -0.30 -2.38
N THR A 62 15.38 -0.85 -2.71
CA THR A 62 14.57 -0.44 -3.86
C THR A 62 13.52 0.57 -3.39
N ARG A 63 12.76 1.17 -4.30
CA ARG A 63 11.64 2.02 -3.88
C ARG A 63 10.61 1.25 -3.06
N LEU A 64 10.43 -0.04 -3.34
CA LEU A 64 9.49 -0.89 -2.59
C LEU A 64 9.90 -1.03 -1.12
N THR A 65 11.15 -1.44 -0.86
CA THR A 65 11.60 -1.69 0.51
C THR A 65 11.67 -0.40 1.32
N HIS A 66 12.09 0.71 0.69
CA HIS A 66 12.03 2.02 1.34
C HIS A 66 10.60 2.47 1.68
N SER A 67 9.62 2.26 0.79
CA SER A 67 8.22 2.56 1.08
C SER A 67 7.65 1.68 2.20
N MET A 68 8.05 0.41 2.26
CA MET A 68 7.67 -0.49 3.35
C MET A 68 8.24 -0.03 4.70
N GLU A 69 9.53 0.33 4.75
CA GLU A 69 10.16 0.88 5.96
C GLU A 69 9.46 2.17 6.42
N THR A 70 9.19 3.08 5.49
CA THR A 70 8.48 4.34 5.79
C THR A 70 7.07 4.09 6.32
N SER A 71 6.34 3.15 5.72
CA SER A 71 5.00 2.75 6.17
C SER A 71 5.03 2.11 7.55
N ALA A 72 6.06 1.34 7.88
CA ALA A 72 6.21 0.72 9.20
C ALA A 72 6.55 1.74 10.29
N LEU A 73 7.33 2.78 9.96
CA LEU A 73 7.67 3.88 10.87
C LEU A 73 6.48 4.80 11.16
N ALA A 74 5.62 5.03 10.17
CA ALA A 74 4.47 5.93 10.28
C ALA A 74 3.18 5.26 10.78
N LYS A 75 3.23 3.94 11.02
CA LYS A 75 2.12 3.15 11.57
C LYS A 75 2.15 3.17 13.09
#